data_AF-A0A1Q6K6Q8-F1
#
_entry.id   AF-A0A1Q6K6Q8-F1
#
_cell.length_a   1.000
_cell.length_b   1.000
_cell.length_c   1.000
_cell.angle_alpha   90.00
_cell.angle_beta   90.00
_cell.angle_gamma   90.00
#
_symmetry.space_group_name_H-M   'P 1'
#
loop_
_entity.id
_entity.type
_entity.pdbx_description
1 polymer ?
#
loop_
_entity_poly.entity_id
_entity_poly.type
_entity_poly.pdbx_seq_one_letter_code
_entity_poly.pdbx_strand_id
1 'polypeptide(L)'
;MAMSKGRRRRRKSIRFGRVVGGIIALLAITLLFSPLSMEDKTIEVEVGTEFNDEPTIKYLGFNVSKDVKITGNVDTSKVGEYKITYKWGLKSATRTINVVDTTAPVIDMQGGSTLYVEDFNNLESLDPGVIVTDNYDEDVKAKRERHKISDSEYEFVYTATDSSGNIAIAKRRILKATGVIYLTFDDGPSDVTPEILDILKENDVKVTFFIVDYSEEDKSKIQRIINEGHTLGLHGLSHDYAKIYSSVDAITENFIGLKEEILNDFDYNAIYIRFPGGASNTISKNYCEGIMTEATNKVEQEGFTYYDWNVDVDDAGSARTADKIYNNFVAGIAPKRENVVLMHDGYGHQPTANALQGIIDYAKENGYVFSAITEDTIPVQHGVNN
;
A
#
# COMPACT_ATOMS: atom_id res chain seq x y z
N MET A 1 -5.83 129.50 -2.42
CA MET A 1 -4.67 128.60 -2.22
C MET A 1 -5.19 127.28 -1.66
N ALA A 2 -4.67 126.16 -2.16
CA ALA A 2 -4.78 124.77 -1.67
C ALA A 2 -6.00 123.88 -2.10
N MET A 3 -5.60 122.82 -2.81
CA MET A 3 -6.33 121.63 -3.27
C MET A 3 -6.76 120.68 -2.13
N SER A 4 -7.72 119.78 -2.38
CA SER A 4 -7.81 118.50 -1.67
C SER A 4 -8.30 117.36 -2.59
N LYS A 5 -7.64 116.21 -2.44
CA LYS A 5 -7.54 115.05 -3.34
C LYS A 5 -8.72 114.09 -3.19
N GLY A 6 -9.33 113.68 -4.30
CA GLY A 6 -10.13 112.46 -4.37
C GLY A 6 -9.25 111.20 -4.35
N ARG A 7 -9.39 110.35 -3.32
CA ARG A 7 -8.62 109.10 -3.18
C ARG A 7 -9.47 107.88 -3.59
N ARG A 8 -9.00 107.20 -4.63
CA ARG A 8 -9.44 105.91 -5.20
C ARG A 8 -9.87 104.87 -4.14
N ARG A 9 -11.16 104.52 -4.11
CA ARG A 9 -11.70 103.22 -3.62
C ARG A 9 -11.95 102.30 -4.82
N ARG A 10 -10.94 101.56 -5.29
CA ARG A 10 -11.10 100.42 -6.23
C ARG A 10 -9.77 99.68 -6.33
N ARG A 11 -9.56 98.65 -5.50
CA ARG A 11 -8.49 97.62 -5.69
C ARG A 11 -8.49 96.46 -4.66
N LYS A 12 -9.27 96.52 -3.56
CA LYS A 12 -9.32 95.42 -2.57
C LYS A 12 -10.20 94.21 -2.98
N SER A 13 -11.30 94.40 -3.70
CA SER A 13 -12.19 93.29 -4.09
C SER A 13 -11.58 92.31 -5.11
N ILE A 14 -10.74 92.80 -6.02
CA ILE A 14 -10.09 91.98 -7.07
C ILE A 14 -9.02 91.05 -6.47
N ARG A 15 -8.33 91.46 -5.40
CA ARG A 15 -7.36 90.60 -4.69
C ARG A 15 -8.04 89.52 -3.85
N PHE A 16 -9.18 89.83 -3.23
CA PHE A 16 -9.96 88.86 -2.45
C PHE A 16 -10.59 87.78 -3.34
N GLY A 17 -11.19 88.16 -4.48
CA GLY A 17 -11.74 87.21 -5.45
C GLY A 17 -10.69 86.28 -6.08
N ARG A 18 -9.45 86.75 -6.25
CA ARG A 18 -8.32 85.91 -6.73
C ARG A 18 -7.85 84.90 -5.68
N VAL A 19 -7.86 85.27 -4.39
CA VAL A 19 -7.51 84.35 -3.29
C VAL A 19 -8.61 83.30 -3.09
N VAL A 20 -9.88 83.70 -3.06
CA VAL A 20 -11.01 82.78 -2.97
C VAL A 20 -11.09 81.86 -4.19
N GLY A 21 -10.92 82.41 -5.40
CA GLY A 21 -10.83 81.63 -6.63
C GLY A 21 -9.65 80.65 -6.64
N GLY A 22 -8.50 81.05 -6.10
CA GLY A 22 -7.34 80.16 -5.90
C GLY A 22 -7.61 79.04 -4.90
N ILE A 23 -8.31 79.31 -3.79
CA ILE A 23 -8.70 78.31 -2.79
C ILE A 23 -9.74 77.34 -3.35
N ILE A 24 -10.75 77.84 -4.08
CA ILE A 24 -11.74 76.99 -4.75
C ILE A 24 -11.08 76.13 -5.83
N ALA A 25 -10.14 76.69 -6.60
CA ALA A 25 -9.36 75.92 -7.55
C ALA A 25 -8.51 74.85 -6.85
N LEU A 26 -7.87 75.17 -5.73
CA LEU A 26 -7.08 74.21 -4.94
C LEU A 26 -7.96 73.11 -4.32
N LEU A 27 -9.16 73.44 -3.84
CA LEU A 27 -10.16 72.49 -3.35
C LEU A 27 -10.71 71.60 -4.47
N ALA A 28 -11.00 72.19 -5.63
CA ALA A 28 -11.44 71.44 -6.80
C ALA A 28 -10.32 70.50 -7.30
N ILE A 29 -9.08 70.95 -7.31
CA ILE A 29 -7.89 70.14 -7.65
C ILE A 29 -7.73 69.00 -6.63
N THR A 30 -7.77 69.29 -5.32
CA THR A 30 -7.65 68.24 -4.29
C THR A 30 -8.79 67.22 -4.37
N LEU A 31 -10.03 67.64 -4.63
CA LEU A 31 -11.14 66.73 -4.93
C LEU A 31 -10.90 65.91 -6.21
N LEU A 32 -10.49 66.55 -7.31
CA LEU A 32 -10.23 65.89 -8.58
C LEU A 32 -9.13 64.81 -8.48
N PHE A 33 -8.06 65.08 -7.73
CA PHE A 33 -6.90 64.19 -7.65
C PHE A 33 -6.86 63.25 -6.43
N SER A 34 -7.76 63.38 -5.45
CA SER A 34 -7.79 62.45 -4.31
C SER A 34 -8.16 61.03 -4.77
N PRO A 35 -7.36 59.99 -4.46
CA PRO A 35 -7.66 58.62 -4.85
C PRO A 35 -8.78 58.02 -4.01
N LEU A 36 -9.34 56.90 -4.48
CA LEU A 36 -10.11 56.01 -3.61
C LEU A 36 -9.17 55.34 -2.61
N SER A 37 -9.61 55.23 -1.37
CA SER A 37 -8.93 54.49 -0.30
C SER A 37 -9.65 53.15 -0.10
N MET A 38 -8.89 52.09 0.11
CA MET A 38 -9.38 50.74 0.33
C MET A 38 -8.39 50.02 1.24
N GLU A 39 -8.92 49.30 2.22
CA GLU A 39 -8.18 48.40 3.12
C GLU A 39 -7.90 47.07 2.40
N ASP A 40 -6.89 46.29 2.83
CA ASP A 40 -6.53 44.99 2.25
C ASP A 40 -6.41 45.00 0.72
N LYS A 41 -5.45 45.75 0.19
CA LYS A 41 -5.21 45.86 -1.25
C LYS A 41 -4.77 44.54 -1.90
N THR A 42 -4.32 43.60 -1.09
CA THR A 42 -3.95 42.25 -1.49
C THR A 42 -4.62 41.26 -0.54
N ILE A 43 -5.24 40.21 -1.09
CA ILE A 43 -5.86 39.12 -0.34
C ILE A 43 -5.33 37.80 -0.91
N GLU A 44 -5.06 36.84 -0.03
CA GLU A 44 -4.77 35.45 -0.40
C GLU A 44 -6.03 34.61 -0.23
N VAL A 45 -6.29 33.74 -1.20
CA VAL A 45 -7.45 32.84 -1.26
C VAL A 45 -6.94 31.46 -1.61
N GLU A 46 -7.36 30.46 -0.86
CA GLU A 46 -6.99 29.07 -1.16
C GLU A 46 -7.70 28.60 -2.43
N VAL A 47 -6.97 27.91 -3.31
CA VAL A 47 -7.53 27.34 -4.53
C VAL A 47 -8.70 26.39 -4.23
N GLY A 48 -9.71 26.39 -5.09
CA GLY A 48 -10.93 25.60 -4.95
C GLY A 48 -11.93 26.12 -3.92
N THR A 49 -11.59 27.14 -3.12
CA THR A 49 -12.52 27.70 -2.13
C THR A 49 -13.47 28.74 -2.75
N GLU A 50 -14.65 28.88 -2.14
CA GLU A 50 -15.58 29.94 -2.49
C GLU A 50 -15.02 31.30 -2.03
N PHE A 51 -15.03 32.28 -2.93
CA PHE A 51 -14.54 33.63 -2.64
C PHE A 51 -15.59 34.69 -2.99
N ASN A 52 -15.89 35.55 -2.02
CA ASN A 52 -16.74 36.72 -2.19
C ASN A 52 -16.01 37.97 -1.68
N ASP A 53 -15.81 38.96 -2.55
CA ASP A 53 -15.04 40.17 -2.24
C ASP A 53 -15.94 41.33 -1.80
N GLU A 54 -15.83 41.74 -0.54
CA GLU A 54 -16.63 42.84 0.04
C GLU A 54 -15.75 43.94 0.66
N PRO A 55 -15.01 44.73 -0.14
CA PRO A 55 -14.15 45.78 0.39
C PRO A 55 -14.92 46.98 0.96
N THR A 56 -14.32 47.61 1.97
CA THR A 56 -14.68 48.98 2.35
C THR A 56 -13.88 49.98 1.51
N ILE A 57 -14.59 50.76 0.68
CA ILE A 57 -14.01 51.77 -0.22
C ILE A 57 -14.45 53.15 0.25
N LYS A 58 -13.47 54.01 0.49
CA LYS A 58 -13.68 55.37 1.01
C LYS A 58 -13.18 56.42 0.03
N TYR A 59 -13.92 57.51 -0.12
CA TYR A 59 -13.47 58.73 -0.79
C TYR A 59 -13.56 59.90 0.19
N LEU A 60 -12.43 60.54 0.51
CA LEU A 60 -12.35 61.63 1.50
C LEU A 60 -13.05 61.30 2.84
N GLY A 61 -12.97 60.04 3.28
CA GLY A 61 -13.57 59.55 4.53
C GLY A 61 -15.02 59.05 4.44
N PHE A 62 -15.70 59.25 3.31
CA PHE A 62 -17.05 58.75 3.08
C PHE A 62 -17.03 57.35 2.47
N ASN A 63 -17.81 56.42 3.00
CA ASN A 63 -17.96 55.08 2.44
C ASN A 63 -18.78 55.15 1.14
N VAL A 64 -18.20 54.69 0.04
CA VAL A 64 -18.79 54.65 -1.30
C VAL A 64 -18.92 53.22 -1.84
N SER A 65 -18.71 52.18 -1.02
CA SER A 65 -18.67 50.77 -1.45
C SER A 65 -19.91 50.32 -2.23
N LYS A 66 -21.10 50.83 -1.92
CA LYS A 66 -22.35 50.46 -2.62
C LYS A 66 -22.51 51.10 -3.99
N ASP A 67 -21.74 52.16 -4.25
CA ASP A 67 -21.87 53.00 -5.46
C ASP A 67 -20.76 52.72 -6.49
N VAL A 68 -19.86 51.78 -6.20
CA VAL A 68 -18.77 51.41 -7.12
C VAL A 68 -19.26 50.39 -8.14
N LYS A 69 -18.76 50.51 -9.37
CA LYS A 69 -18.87 49.46 -10.38
C LYS A 69 -17.68 48.51 -10.28
N ILE A 70 -17.95 47.24 -10.04
CA ILE A 70 -16.93 46.18 -9.95
C ILE A 70 -16.61 45.66 -11.34
N THR A 71 -15.32 45.48 -11.65
CA THR A 71 -14.83 44.89 -12.90
C THR A 71 -13.65 43.96 -12.60
N GLY A 72 -13.61 42.79 -13.24
CA GLY A 72 -12.65 41.73 -12.94
C GLY A 72 -13.37 40.44 -12.56
N ASN A 73 -12.73 39.30 -12.75
CA ASN A 73 -13.21 37.99 -12.35
C ASN A 73 -12.05 37.25 -11.68
N VAL A 74 -12.34 36.56 -10.57
CA VAL A 74 -11.38 35.70 -9.87
C VAL A 74 -11.80 34.28 -10.13
N ASP A 75 -10.92 33.50 -10.75
CA ASP A 75 -11.12 32.07 -10.94
C ASP A 75 -10.40 31.36 -9.79
N THR A 76 -11.14 31.02 -8.73
CA THR A 76 -10.54 30.33 -7.58
C THR A 76 -10.16 28.89 -7.88
N SER A 77 -10.51 28.34 -9.06
CA SER A 77 -10.05 27.01 -9.48
C SER A 77 -8.61 26.99 -10.01
N LYS A 78 -7.96 28.16 -10.14
CA LYS A 78 -6.61 28.28 -10.70
C LYS A 78 -5.74 29.20 -9.86
N VAL A 79 -4.60 28.68 -9.43
CA VAL A 79 -3.55 29.47 -8.77
C VAL A 79 -3.10 30.62 -9.68
N GLY A 80 -2.96 31.82 -9.12
CA GLY A 80 -2.52 32.99 -9.88
C GLY A 80 -2.90 34.33 -9.25
N GLU A 81 -2.39 35.41 -9.86
CA GLU A 81 -2.71 36.79 -9.49
C GLU A 81 -3.92 37.29 -10.31
N TYR A 82 -5.01 37.63 -9.61
CA TYR A 82 -6.21 38.23 -10.18
C TYR A 82 -6.38 39.67 -9.72
N LYS A 83 -7.07 40.48 -10.52
CA LYS A 83 -7.31 41.90 -10.20
C LYS A 83 -8.79 42.23 -10.26
N ILE A 84 -9.31 42.73 -9.15
CA ILE A 84 -10.63 43.33 -9.07
C ILE A 84 -10.47 44.84 -9.04
N THR A 85 -11.12 45.53 -9.97
CA THR A 85 -11.11 46.99 -10.08
C THR A 85 -12.47 47.58 -9.75
N TYR A 86 -12.47 48.48 -8.78
CA TYR A 86 -13.61 49.21 -8.27
C TYR A 86 -13.62 50.62 -8.84
N LYS A 87 -14.65 50.97 -9.61
CA LYS A 87 -14.76 52.26 -10.30
C LYS A 87 -15.86 53.12 -9.67
N TRP A 88 -15.51 54.35 -9.30
CA TRP A 88 -16.44 55.36 -8.81
C TRP A 88 -16.21 56.67 -9.58
N GLY A 89 -17.12 56.97 -10.51
CA GLY A 89 -16.94 58.08 -11.47
C GLY A 89 -15.69 57.90 -12.34
N LEU A 90 -14.77 58.87 -12.29
CA LEU A 90 -13.48 58.82 -13.00
C LEU A 90 -12.34 58.18 -12.17
N LYS A 91 -12.64 57.71 -10.94
CA LYS A 91 -11.65 57.17 -10.02
C LYS A 91 -11.74 55.66 -9.96
N SER A 92 -10.62 55.01 -9.67
CA SER A 92 -10.57 53.56 -9.47
C SER A 92 -9.64 53.17 -8.33
N ALA A 93 -9.99 52.07 -7.67
CA ALA A 93 -9.12 51.32 -6.77
C ALA A 93 -9.03 49.89 -7.30
N THR A 94 -7.86 49.26 -7.17
CA THR A 94 -7.64 47.88 -7.58
C THR A 94 -7.22 47.07 -6.36
N ARG A 95 -7.86 45.90 -6.19
CA ARG A 95 -7.49 44.86 -5.23
C ARG A 95 -6.86 43.72 -6.01
N THR A 96 -5.74 43.22 -5.52
CA THR A 96 -5.08 42.03 -6.04
C THR A 96 -5.55 40.83 -5.21
N ILE A 97 -6.00 39.78 -5.87
CA ILE A 97 -6.36 38.51 -5.24
C ILE A 97 -5.35 37.47 -5.69
N ASN A 98 -4.56 36.96 -4.76
CA ASN A 98 -3.63 35.88 -5.00
C ASN A 98 -4.36 34.57 -4.66
N VAL A 99 -4.79 33.84 -5.68
CA VAL A 99 -5.24 32.46 -5.47
C VAL A 99 -3.97 31.65 -5.29
N VAL A 100 -3.78 31.09 -4.11
CA VAL A 100 -2.61 30.31 -3.70
C VAL A 100 -3.07 28.91 -3.32
N ASP A 101 -2.14 27.99 -3.35
CA ASP A 101 -2.34 26.63 -2.88
C ASP A 101 -1.35 26.40 -1.73
N THR A 102 -1.91 26.21 -0.53
CA THR A 102 -1.15 26.09 0.72
C THR A 102 -1.33 24.72 1.36
N THR A 103 -2.07 23.85 0.70
CA THR A 103 -2.41 22.52 1.18
C THR A 103 -1.36 21.54 0.68
N ALA A 104 -0.79 20.73 1.59
CA ALA A 104 0.20 19.74 1.21
C ALA A 104 -0.47 18.49 0.61
N PRO A 105 0.24 17.76 -0.27
CA PRO A 105 -0.22 16.47 -0.75
C PRO A 105 -0.50 15.48 0.39
N VAL A 106 -1.35 14.49 0.12
CA VAL A 106 -1.60 13.36 1.01
C VAL A 106 -0.95 12.12 0.42
N ILE A 107 -0.10 11.45 1.22
CA ILE A 107 0.56 10.19 0.84
C ILE A 107 -0.15 9.03 1.54
N ASP A 108 -0.79 8.17 0.75
CA ASP A 108 -1.42 6.93 1.20
C ASP A 108 -0.48 5.73 1.01
N MET A 109 -0.07 5.10 2.13
CA MET A 109 0.90 4.01 2.13
C MET A 109 0.24 2.66 1.87
N GLN A 110 0.45 2.12 0.67
CA GLN A 110 -0.04 0.79 0.30
C GLN A 110 0.71 -0.29 1.12
N GLY A 111 0.00 -1.26 1.69
CA GLY A 111 0.63 -2.30 2.53
C GLY A 111 1.15 -1.83 3.90
N GLY A 112 0.75 -0.62 4.35
CA GLY A 112 1.01 -0.14 5.70
C GLY A 112 2.40 0.46 5.93
N SER A 113 2.66 0.84 7.19
CA SER A 113 3.88 1.56 7.61
C SER A 113 5.03 0.65 8.04
N THR A 114 4.83 -0.67 8.06
CA THR A 114 5.86 -1.65 8.44
C THR A 114 5.78 -2.85 7.53
N LEU A 115 6.92 -3.22 6.95
CA LEU A 115 7.09 -4.39 6.09
C LEU A 115 8.15 -5.30 6.72
N TYR A 116 7.85 -6.59 6.79
CA TYR A 116 8.81 -7.61 7.18
C TYR A 116 9.35 -8.32 5.93
N VAL A 117 10.65 -8.57 5.90
CA VAL A 117 11.33 -9.21 4.77
C VAL A 117 12.30 -10.27 5.27
N GLU A 118 12.46 -11.35 4.50
CA GLU A 118 13.43 -12.41 4.81
C GLU A 118 14.87 -11.87 4.73
N ASP A 119 15.17 -11.14 3.65
CA ASP A 119 16.44 -10.47 3.42
C ASP A 119 16.28 -9.06 2.83
N PHE A 120 17.40 -8.34 2.69
CA PHE A 120 17.42 -6.96 2.18
C PHE A 120 17.90 -6.84 0.72
N ASN A 121 18.08 -7.96 0.01
CA ASN A 121 18.67 -7.99 -1.32
C ASN A 121 17.75 -7.32 -2.36
N ASN A 122 16.44 -7.54 -2.25
CA ASN A 122 15.44 -7.11 -3.24
C ASN A 122 14.38 -6.14 -2.68
N LEU A 123 14.75 -5.29 -1.71
CA LEU A 123 13.78 -4.40 -1.06
C LEU A 123 12.99 -3.47 -2.00
N GLU A 124 13.54 -3.09 -3.16
CA GLU A 124 12.84 -2.20 -4.10
C GLU A 124 11.62 -2.88 -4.74
N SER A 125 11.67 -4.20 -4.97
CA SER A 125 10.56 -4.95 -5.56
C SER A 125 9.51 -5.38 -4.54
N LEU A 126 9.88 -5.43 -3.25
CA LEU A 126 9.00 -5.81 -2.15
C LEU A 126 8.14 -4.63 -1.64
N ASP A 127 8.42 -3.41 -2.12
CA ASP A 127 7.71 -2.19 -1.72
C ASP A 127 6.39 -2.04 -2.49
N PRO A 128 5.20 -2.09 -1.84
CA PRO A 128 3.92 -1.90 -2.51
C PRO A 128 3.68 -0.48 -3.04
N GLY A 129 4.57 0.46 -2.72
CA GLY A 129 4.51 1.86 -3.13
C GLY A 129 3.61 2.72 -2.25
N VAL A 130 3.29 3.90 -2.79
CA VAL A 130 2.40 4.90 -2.20
C VAL A 130 1.52 5.50 -3.29
N ILE A 131 0.31 5.91 -2.92
CA ILE A 131 -0.58 6.73 -3.74
C ILE A 131 -0.51 8.15 -3.21
N VAL A 132 -0.35 9.14 -4.09
CA VAL A 132 -0.30 10.56 -3.72
C VAL A 132 -1.51 11.25 -4.31
N THR A 133 -2.19 12.06 -3.50
CA THR A 133 -3.33 12.89 -3.91
C THR A 133 -3.11 14.32 -3.43
N ASP A 134 -3.70 15.28 -4.11
CA ASP A 134 -3.58 16.70 -3.80
C ASP A 134 -4.89 17.43 -4.15
N ASN A 135 -5.13 18.59 -3.55
CA ASN A 135 -6.32 19.42 -3.80
C ASN A 135 -6.27 20.17 -5.13
N TYR A 136 -5.09 20.37 -5.72
CA TYR A 136 -4.89 21.14 -6.94
C TYR A 136 -4.12 20.39 -8.02
N ASP A 137 -3.02 19.72 -7.66
CA ASP A 137 -2.16 19.02 -8.61
C ASP A 137 -2.62 17.57 -8.86
N GLU A 138 -3.01 17.24 -10.09
CA GLU A 138 -3.51 15.88 -10.43
C GLU A 138 -2.42 14.79 -10.42
N ASP A 139 -1.14 15.18 -10.58
CA ASP A 139 -0.05 14.28 -10.94
C ASP A 139 1.17 14.33 -10.02
N VAL A 140 0.96 14.66 -8.74
CA VAL A 140 2.03 14.66 -7.73
C VAL A 140 2.60 13.25 -7.57
N LYS A 141 3.93 13.12 -7.64
CA LYS A 141 4.65 11.85 -7.41
C LYS A 141 5.50 11.95 -6.15
N ALA A 142 5.54 10.87 -5.37
CA ALA A 142 6.47 10.77 -4.25
C ALA A 142 7.84 10.29 -4.73
N LYS A 143 8.90 10.96 -4.27
CA LYS A 143 10.27 10.47 -4.35
C LYS A 143 10.55 9.58 -3.14
N ARG A 144 11.06 8.37 -3.38
CA ARG A 144 11.49 7.44 -2.32
C ARG A 144 12.99 7.53 -2.07
N GLU A 145 13.38 7.54 -0.80
CA GLU A 145 14.77 7.44 -0.36
C GLU A 145 14.95 6.35 0.69
N ARG A 146 15.94 5.47 0.49
CA ARG A 146 16.28 4.37 1.40
C ARG A 146 17.35 4.79 2.39
N HIS A 147 17.11 4.51 3.67
CA HIS A 147 18.05 4.75 4.76
C HIS A 147 18.30 3.45 5.53
N LYS A 148 19.57 3.07 5.74
CA LYS A 148 19.92 1.96 6.62
C LYS A 148 19.88 2.44 8.07
N ILE A 149 19.06 1.82 8.91
CA ILE A 149 18.96 2.14 10.34
C ILE A 149 19.84 1.21 11.18
N SER A 150 19.80 -0.09 10.88
CA SER A 150 20.64 -1.11 11.52
C SER A 150 20.86 -2.30 10.57
N ASP A 151 21.52 -3.36 11.03
CA ASP A 151 21.64 -4.61 10.28
C ASP A 151 20.34 -5.42 10.20
N SER A 152 19.29 -5.01 10.91
CA SER A 152 17.97 -5.63 10.91
C SER A 152 16.85 -4.66 10.52
N GLU A 153 17.17 -3.44 10.08
CA GLU A 153 16.18 -2.40 9.79
C GLU A 153 16.65 -1.39 8.73
N TYR A 154 15.78 -1.14 7.76
CA TYR A 154 15.83 -0.02 6.84
C TYR A 154 14.59 0.87 7.02
N GLU A 155 14.68 2.13 6.59
CA GLU A 155 13.56 3.07 6.50
C GLU A 155 13.47 3.58 5.07
N PHE A 156 12.27 3.50 4.48
CA PHE A 156 11.91 4.22 3.27
C PHE A 156 11.21 5.51 3.64
N VAL A 157 11.72 6.62 3.10
CA VAL A 157 11.14 7.96 3.26
C VAL A 157 10.55 8.37 1.91
N TYR A 158 9.25 8.64 1.89
CA TYR A 158 8.55 9.14 0.72
C TYR A 158 8.30 10.63 0.90
N THR A 159 8.74 11.42 -0.08
CA THR A 159 8.55 12.87 -0.09
C THR A 159 7.79 13.25 -1.34
N ALA A 160 6.61 13.85 -1.17
CA ALA A 160 5.84 14.45 -2.25
C ALA A 160 5.91 15.98 -2.13
N THR A 161 6.06 16.65 -3.26
CA THR A 161 6.07 18.10 -3.34
C THR A 161 5.22 18.51 -4.52
N ASP A 162 4.22 19.35 -4.26
CA ASP A 162 3.32 19.88 -5.29
C ASP A 162 3.99 21.03 -6.07
N SER A 163 3.25 21.62 -7.02
CA SER A 163 3.75 22.73 -7.83
C SER A 163 3.90 24.05 -7.06
N SER A 164 3.22 24.17 -5.93
CA SER A 164 3.23 25.33 -5.01
C SER A 164 4.35 25.26 -3.97
N GLY A 165 5.00 24.11 -3.83
CA GLY A 165 6.10 23.85 -2.90
C GLY A 165 5.67 23.31 -1.55
N ASN A 166 4.40 22.91 -1.35
CA ASN A 166 4.00 22.25 -0.12
C ASN A 166 4.51 20.79 -0.11
N ILE A 167 4.90 20.31 1.06
CA ILE A 167 5.64 19.05 1.20
C ILE A 167 4.90 18.10 2.14
N ALA A 168 4.75 16.87 1.68
CA ALA A 168 4.27 15.75 2.49
C ALA A 168 5.38 14.70 2.64
N ILE A 169 5.51 14.14 3.84
CA ILE A 169 6.49 13.11 4.16
C ILE A 169 5.80 11.91 4.81
N ALA A 170 6.03 10.72 4.29
CA ALA A 170 5.62 9.45 4.88
C ALA A 170 6.83 8.53 5.06
N LYS A 171 6.76 7.61 6.03
CA LYS A 171 7.87 6.70 6.36
C LYS A 171 7.37 5.27 6.49
N ARG A 172 8.08 4.34 5.86
CA ARG A 172 7.88 2.90 6.03
C ARG A 172 9.13 2.26 6.64
N ARG A 173 8.92 1.48 7.70
CA ARG A 173 9.96 0.66 8.32
C ARG A 173 10.04 -0.68 7.61
N ILE A 174 11.24 -1.12 7.28
CA ILE A 174 11.51 -2.41 6.65
C ILE A 174 12.36 -3.22 7.60
N LEU A 175 11.77 -4.25 8.21
CA LEU A 175 12.38 -5.03 9.28
C LEU A 175 12.75 -6.41 8.76
N LYS A 176 13.89 -6.94 9.23
CA LYS A 176 14.18 -8.36 9.04
C LYS A 176 13.12 -9.19 9.76
N ALA A 177 12.59 -10.21 9.09
CA ALA A 177 11.55 -11.07 9.62
C ALA A 177 11.99 -11.75 10.92
N THR A 178 11.04 -11.91 11.84
CA THR A 178 11.19 -12.65 13.08
C THR A 178 11.44 -14.14 12.81
N GLY A 179 10.86 -14.68 11.75
CA GLY A 179 11.05 -16.04 11.25
C GLY A 179 10.28 -16.20 9.93
N VAL A 180 10.53 -17.30 9.24
CA VAL A 180 9.81 -17.66 8.01
C VAL A 180 8.83 -18.77 8.32
N ILE A 181 7.67 -18.73 7.67
CA ILE A 181 6.63 -19.74 7.74
C ILE A 181 6.42 -20.32 6.34
N TYR A 182 6.61 -21.63 6.23
CA TYR A 182 6.22 -22.43 5.09
C TYR A 182 4.92 -23.13 5.43
N LEU A 183 3.79 -22.55 5.03
CA LEU A 183 2.53 -23.28 5.07
C LEU A 183 2.59 -24.38 4.01
N THR A 184 2.24 -25.59 4.40
CA THR A 184 2.20 -26.74 3.50
C THR A 184 0.86 -27.46 3.63
N PHE A 185 0.26 -27.82 2.49
CA PHE A 185 -1.04 -28.46 2.43
C PHE A 185 -0.91 -29.83 1.77
N ASP A 186 -1.33 -30.88 2.48
CA ASP A 186 -1.33 -32.26 1.99
C ASP A 186 -2.73 -32.70 1.55
N ASP A 187 -2.77 -33.77 0.74
CA ASP A 187 -3.95 -34.54 0.31
C ASP A 187 -4.89 -33.87 -0.71
N GLY A 188 -4.68 -32.60 -1.04
CA GLY A 188 -5.37 -31.96 -2.17
C GLY A 188 -4.94 -32.52 -3.54
N PRO A 189 -5.52 -32.02 -4.63
CA PRO A 189 -6.56 -30.98 -4.67
C PRO A 189 -7.96 -31.53 -4.31
N SER A 190 -8.80 -30.69 -3.69
CA SER A 190 -10.18 -31.03 -3.31
C SER A 190 -11.17 -29.90 -3.64
N ASP A 191 -12.36 -29.92 -3.04
CA ASP A 191 -13.32 -28.81 -3.06
C ASP A 191 -12.92 -27.64 -2.15
N VAL A 192 -11.98 -27.84 -1.22
CA VAL A 192 -11.47 -26.82 -0.30
C VAL A 192 -10.34 -25.99 -0.93
N THR A 193 -9.55 -26.58 -1.83
CA THR A 193 -8.37 -25.95 -2.46
C THR A 193 -8.67 -24.58 -3.09
N PRO A 194 -9.77 -24.36 -3.84
CA PRO A 194 -10.06 -23.06 -4.43
C PRO A 194 -10.22 -21.92 -3.42
N GLU A 195 -10.86 -22.18 -2.28
CA GLU A 195 -11.04 -21.18 -1.21
C GLU A 195 -9.71 -20.82 -0.55
N ILE A 196 -8.87 -21.83 -0.30
CA ILE A 196 -7.50 -21.61 0.20
C ILE A 196 -6.71 -20.72 -0.77
N LEU A 197 -6.75 -21.02 -2.07
CA LEU A 197 -6.06 -20.22 -3.09
C LEU A 197 -6.58 -18.78 -3.12
N ASP A 198 -7.90 -18.57 -2.99
CA ASP A 198 -8.49 -17.22 -2.95
C ASP A 198 -7.97 -16.42 -1.75
N ILE A 199 -7.96 -17.01 -0.54
CA ILE A 199 -7.41 -16.39 0.67
C ILE A 199 -5.92 -16.07 0.49
N LEU A 200 -5.13 -17.01 -0.03
CA LEU A 200 -3.70 -16.82 -0.25
C LEU A 200 -3.41 -15.69 -1.23
N LYS A 201 -4.19 -15.60 -2.31
CA LYS A 201 -4.09 -14.54 -3.31
C LYS A 201 -4.46 -13.17 -2.76
N GLU A 202 -5.54 -13.08 -1.99
CA GLU A 202 -5.95 -11.82 -1.33
C GLU A 202 -4.87 -11.30 -0.37
N ASN A 203 -4.10 -12.22 0.21
CA ASN A 203 -3.03 -11.90 1.16
C ASN A 203 -1.62 -11.81 0.54
N ASP A 204 -1.47 -12.05 -0.76
CA ASP A 204 -0.19 -12.20 -1.46
C ASP A 204 0.78 -13.15 -0.74
N VAL A 205 0.29 -14.33 -0.37
CA VAL A 205 1.06 -15.37 0.33
C VAL A 205 1.30 -16.56 -0.61
N LYS A 206 2.56 -17.01 -0.69
CA LYS A 206 2.96 -18.22 -1.44
C LYS A 206 3.25 -19.35 -0.47
N VAL A 207 2.85 -20.57 -0.84
CA VAL A 207 2.83 -21.77 0.02
C VAL A 207 3.17 -23.00 -0.81
N THR A 208 3.24 -24.18 -0.18
CA THR A 208 3.48 -25.44 -0.88
C THR A 208 2.28 -26.38 -0.78
N PHE A 209 1.91 -27.04 -1.86
CA PHE A 209 0.88 -28.09 -1.89
C PHE A 209 1.52 -29.43 -2.24
N PHE A 210 1.41 -30.44 -1.38
CA PHE A 210 1.80 -31.81 -1.68
C PHE A 210 0.55 -32.61 -2.09
N ILE A 211 0.37 -32.79 -3.40
CA ILE A 211 -0.90 -33.34 -3.92
C ILE A 211 -0.88 -34.86 -4.04
N VAL A 212 -2.07 -35.48 -3.91
CA VAL A 212 -2.30 -36.92 -4.11
C VAL A 212 -3.20 -37.14 -5.32
N ASP A 213 -2.65 -37.69 -6.41
CA ASP A 213 -3.40 -37.96 -7.64
C ASP A 213 -4.19 -36.72 -8.14
N TYR A 214 -4.80 -36.78 -9.33
CA TYR A 214 -5.79 -35.77 -9.73
C TYR A 214 -6.60 -36.22 -10.93
N SER A 215 -7.86 -35.79 -10.97
CA SER A 215 -8.73 -35.99 -12.13
C SER A 215 -8.62 -34.85 -13.15
N GLU A 216 -9.19 -35.04 -14.35
CA GLU A 216 -9.32 -33.96 -15.34
C GLU A 216 -10.03 -32.71 -14.78
N GLU A 217 -10.98 -32.88 -13.84
CA GLU A 217 -11.69 -31.76 -13.22
C GLU A 217 -10.79 -30.94 -12.27
N ASP A 218 -9.78 -31.59 -11.69
CA ASP A 218 -8.84 -31.00 -10.74
C ASP A 218 -7.70 -30.24 -11.43
N LYS A 219 -7.46 -30.48 -12.73
CA LYS A 219 -6.40 -29.79 -13.49
C LYS A 219 -6.49 -28.27 -13.41
N SER A 220 -7.70 -27.73 -13.35
CA SER A 220 -7.92 -26.29 -13.19
C SER A 220 -7.39 -25.75 -11.85
N LYS A 221 -7.45 -26.54 -10.77
CA LYS A 221 -6.95 -26.18 -9.43
C LYS A 221 -5.42 -26.25 -9.41
N ILE A 222 -4.84 -27.30 -10.00
CA ILE A 222 -3.38 -27.45 -10.13
C ILE A 222 -2.79 -26.31 -10.97
N GLN A 223 -3.44 -25.95 -12.07
CA GLN A 223 -3.02 -24.82 -12.89
C GLN A 223 -3.05 -23.51 -12.10
N ARG A 224 -4.04 -23.32 -11.21
CA ARG A 224 -4.06 -22.17 -10.29
C ARG A 224 -2.90 -22.22 -9.30
N ILE A 225 -2.63 -23.36 -8.67
CA ILE A 225 -1.48 -23.54 -7.75
C ILE A 225 -0.19 -23.05 -8.44
N ILE A 226 0.07 -23.51 -9.66
CA ILE A 226 1.27 -23.13 -10.44
C ILE A 226 1.24 -21.64 -10.83
N ASN A 227 0.16 -21.17 -11.45
CA ASN A 227 0.08 -19.81 -12.00
C ASN A 227 0.08 -18.71 -10.93
N GLU A 228 -0.43 -19.03 -9.73
CA GLU A 228 -0.45 -18.10 -8.61
C GLU A 228 0.88 -18.09 -7.84
N GLY A 229 1.86 -18.92 -8.25
CA GLY A 229 3.24 -18.92 -7.77
C GLY A 229 3.48 -19.77 -6.53
N HIS A 230 2.60 -20.74 -6.24
CA HIS A 230 2.81 -21.71 -5.18
C HIS A 230 3.74 -22.84 -5.65
N THR A 231 4.41 -23.49 -4.70
CA THR A 231 5.19 -24.69 -4.99
C THR A 231 4.25 -25.89 -5.08
N LEU A 232 4.32 -26.64 -6.17
CA LEU A 232 3.63 -27.91 -6.33
C LEU A 232 4.60 -29.06 -6.00
N GLY A 233 4.32 -29.76 -4.92
CA GLY A 233 5.03 -30.95 -4.46
C GLY A 233 4.17 -32.21 -4.63
N LEU A 234 4.80 -33.35 -4.37
CA LEU A 234 4.22 -34.68 -4.56
C LEU A 234 3.93 -35.36 -3.22
N HIS A 235 2.68 -35.75 -3.01
CA HIS A 235 2.32 -36.74 -1.99
C HIS A 235 2.08 -38.15 -2.60
N GLY A 236 1.96 -38.21 -3.93
CA GLY A 236 2.09 -39.40 -4.77
C GLY A 236 0.77 -39.82 -5.42
N LEU A 237 0.80 -40.84 -6.29
CA LEU A 237 -0.41 -41.35 -6.99
C LEU A 237 -1.45 -41.99 -6.06
N SER A 238 -1.06 -42.38 -4.85
CA SER A 238 -1.95 -43.00 -3.87
C SER A 238 -1.54 -42.70 -2.44
N HIS A 239 -2.53 -42.58 -1.57
CA HIS A 239 -2.37 -42.52 -0.12
C HIS A 239 -2.76 -43.85 0.58
N ASP A 240 -2.91 -44.94 -0.18
CA ASP A 240 -3.18 -46.28 0.37
C ASP A 240 -1.89 -46.91 0.87
N TYR A 241 -1.67 -46.83 2.20
CA TYR A 241 -0.47 -47.33 2.86
C TYR A 241 -0.13 -48.78 2.53
N ALA A 242 -1.13 -49.65 2.34
CA ALA A 242 -0.89 -51.06 2.04
C ALA A 242 -0.28 -51.27 0.66
N LYS A 243 -0.61 -50.39 -0.30
CA LYS A 243 -0.06 -50.43 -1.65
C LYS A 243 1.32 -49.79 -1.69
N ILE A 244 1.42 -48.55 -1.22
CA ILE A 244 2.63 -47.76 -1.38
C ILE A 244 3.78 -48.28 -0.52
N TYR A 245 3.51 -48.81 0.68
CA TYR A 245 4.55 -49.39 1.54
C TYR A 245 4.72 -50.89 1.39
N SER A 246 4.26 -51.48 0.29
CA SER A 246 4.48 -52.91 0.00
C SER A 246 5.93 -53.21 -0.43
N SER A 247 6.64 -52.24 -1.01
CA SER A 247 8.06 -52.33 -1.37
C SER A 247 8.66 -50.92 -1.58
N VAL A 248 9.99 -50.82 -1.58
CA VAL A 248 10.71 -49.56 -1.91
C VAL A 248 10.38 -49.10 -3.32
N ASP A 249 10.27 -50.02 -4.27
CA ASP A 249 9.88 -49.69 -5.65
C ASP A 249 8.47 -49.12 -5.70
N ALA A 250 7.50 -49.70 -4.97
CA ALA A 250 6.13 -49.22 -4.95
C ALA A 250 6.00 -47.77 -4.45
N ILE A 251 6.66 -47.40 -3.35
CA ILE A 251 6.64 -46.01 -2.86
C ILE A 251 7.42 -45.07 -3.80
N THR A 252 8.49 -45.55 -4.44
CA THR A 252 9.29 -44.71 -5.36
C THR A 252 8.50 -44.45 -6.66
N GLU A 253 7.89 -45.47 -7.24
CA GLU A 253 7.03 -45.38 -8.42
C GLU A 253 5.78 -44.52 -8.14
N ASN A 254 5.28 -44.52 -6.89
CA ASN A 254 4.19 -43.64 -6.47
C ASN A 254 4.51 -42.15 -6.66
N PHE A 255 5.76 -41.75 -6.45
CA PHE A 255 6.21 -40.36 -6.69
C PHE A 255 6.63 -40.12 -8.13
N ILE A 256 7.37 -41.04 -8.75
CA ILE A 256 7.82 -40.92 -10.14
C ILE A 256 6.62 -40.82 -11.10
N GLY A 257 5.61 -41.67 -10.91
CA GLY A 257 4.42 -41.65 -11.77
C GLY A 257 3.69 -40.31 -11.70
N LEU A 258 3.44 -39.78 -10.49
CA LEU A 258 2.79 -38.48 -10.34
C LEU A 258 3.65 -37.34 -10.92
N LYS A 259 4.97 -37.40 -10.75
CA LYS A 259 5.90 -36.44 -11.38
C LYS A 259 5.78 -36.44 -12.90
N GLU A 260 5.72 -37.61 -13.52
CA GLU A 260 5.59 -37.74 -14.97
C GLU A 260 4.24 -37.20 -15.47
N GLU A 261 3.14 -37.46 -14.76
CA GLU A 261 1.82 -36.91 -15.09
C GLU A 261 1.81 -35.39 -15.01
N ILE A 262 2.31 -34.81 -13.91
CA ILE A 262 2.38 -33.35 -13.73
C ILE A 262 3.26 -32.69 -14.80
N LEU A 263 4.41 -33.30 -15.13
CA LEU A 263 5.29 -32.79 -16.18
C LEU A 263 4.58 -32.79 -17.55
N ASN A 264 3.86 -33.86 -17.88
CA ASN A 264 3.17 -33.99 -19.15
C ASN A 264 1.98 -33.03 -19.28
N ASP A 265 1.21 -32.85 -18.21
CA ASP A 265 0.00 -32.03 -18.23
C ASP A 265 0.27 -30.52 -18.08
N PHE A 266 1.31 -30.14 -17.33
CA PHE A 266 1.54 -28.75 -16.93
C PHE A 266 2.91 -28.18 -17.28
N ASP A 267 3.81 -28.98 -17.88
CA ASP A 267 5.23 -28.61 -18.11
C ASP A 267 5.93 -28.16 -16.81
N TYR A 268 5.55 -28.79 -15.69
CA TYR A 268 6.06 -28.47 -14.36
C TYR A 268 6.87 -29.63 -13.77
N ASN A 269 8.13 -29.39 -13.44
CA ASN A 269 9.01 -30.41 -12.86
C ASN A 269 8.93 -30.38 -11.32
N ALA A 270 7.96 -31.11 -10.76
CA ALA A 270 7.82 -31.27 -9.32
C ALA A 270 8.88 -32.25 -8.76
N ILE A 271 9.70 -31.77 -7.83
CA ILE A 271 10.82 -32.55 -7.24
C ILE A 271 10.78 -32.60 -5.70
N TYR A 272 9.88 -31.84 -5.07
CA TYR A 272 9.69 -31.88 -3.63
C TYR A 272 8.60 -32.88 -3.30
N ILE A 273 8.87 -33.73 -2.31
CA ILE A 273 7.93 -34.77 -1.90
C ILE A 273 7.64 -34.69 -0.40
N ARG A 274 6.52 -35.26 0.00
CA ARG A 274 6.28 -35.62 1.40
C ARG A 274 5.78 -37.06 1.44
N PHE A 275 6.38 -37.88 2.28
CA PHE A 275 5.93 -39.25 2.47
C PHE A 275 4.53 -39.25 3.13
N PRO A 276 3.58 -40.08 2.67
CA PRO A 276 2.34 -40.34 3.40
C PRO A 276 2.60 -40.71 4.87
N GLY A 277 2.15 -39.87 5.80
CA GLY A 277 2.41 -40.03 7.23
C GLY A 277 3.82 -39.59 7.71
N GLY A 278 4.64 -39.01 6.84
CA GLY A 278 5.99 -38.52 7.13
C GLY A 278 7.09 -39.59 7.07
N ALA A 279 8.36 -39.18 7.00
CA ALA A 279 9.50 -40.10 6.99
C ALA A 279 9.64 -40.90 8.32
N SER A 280 9.08 -40.34 9.40
CA SER A 280 9.03 -40.93 10.73
C SER A 280 7.84 -41.86 10.96
N ASN A 281 7.01 -42.13 9.94
CA ASN A 281 5.83 -42.96 10.10
C ASN A 281 6.19 -44.38 10.59
N THR A 282 5.29 -44.96 11.39
CA THR A 282 5.41 -46.36 11.85
C THR A 282 4.36 -47.27 11.23
N ILE A 283 3.37 -46.70 10.50
CA ILE A 283 2.34 -47.48 9.82
C ILE A 283 2.92 -48.41 8.76
N SER A 284 4.01 -47.98 8.11
CA SER A 284 4.76 -48.76 7.12
C SER A 284 5.26 -50.11 7.65
N LYS A 285 5.50 -50.25 8.97
CA LYS A 285 5.92 -51.52 9.62
C LYS A 285 4.92 -52.65 9.43
N ASN A 286 3.64 -52.31 9.24
CA ASN A 286 2.60 -53.30 9.02
C ASN A 286 2.69 -53.96 7.63
N TYR A 287 3.48 -53.39 6.72
CA TYR A 287 3.57 -53.82 5.32
C TYR A 287 4.98 -54.27 4.96
N CYS A 288 5.99 -53.49 5.34
CA CYS A 288 7.40 -53.81 5.10
C CYS A 288 8.28 -53.17 6.20
N GLU A 289 8.95 -54.00 7.00
CA GLU A 289 9.86 -53.56 8.06
C GLU A 289 11.20 -53.10 7.44
N GLY A 290 11.73 -51.96 7.90
CA GLY A 290 12.94 -51.34 7.35
C GLY A 290 12.72 -50.47 6.11
N ILE A 291 11.50 -50.42 5.56
CA ILE A 291 11.22 -49.80 4.26
C ILE A 291 11.54 -48.31 4.24
N MET A 292 11.31 -47.56 5.32
CA MET A 292 11.48 -46.11 5.29
C MET A 292 12.96 -45.75 5.23
N THR A 293 13.82 -46.52 5.89
CA THR A 293 15.28 -46.37 5.79
C THR A 293 15.78 -46.52 4.36
N GLU A 294 15.26 -47.48 3.61
CA GLU A 294 15.64 -47.68 2.21
C GLU A 294 14.97 -46.65 1.28
N ALA A 295 13.68 -46.36 1.51
CA ALA A 295 12.89 -45.46 0.69
C ALA A 295 13.40 -44.01 0.72
N THR A 296 13.77 -43.48 1.90
CA THR A 296 14.32 -42.11 2.00
C THR A 296 15.62 -41.97 1.21
N ASN A 297 16.49 -42.97 1.25
CA ASN A 297 17.72 -42.98 0.45
C ASN A 297 17.43 -43.11 -1.04
N LYS A 298 16.45 -43.94 -1.41
CA LYS A 298 16.09 -44.19 -2.81
C LYS A 298 15.52 -42.95 -3.48
N VAL A 299 14.57 -42.25 -2.84
CA VAL A 299 13.96 -41.04 -3.44
C VAL A 299 14.99 -39.93 -3.65
N GLU A 300 15.95 -39.76 -2.73
CA GLU A 300 17.04 -38.80 -2.90
C GLU A 300 17.95 -39.15 -4.08
N GLN A 301 18.24 -40.44 -4.30
CA GLN A 301 19.00 -40.91 -5.47
C GLN A 301 18.25 -40.68 -6.78
N GLU A 302 16.91 -40.71 -6.77
CA GLU A 302 16.05 -40.38 -7.91
C GLU A 302 15.88 -38.85 -8.11
N GLY A 303 16.57 -38.04 -7.30
CA GLY A 303 16.58 -36.58 -7.43
C GLY A 303 15.41 -35.86 -6.76
N PHE A 304 14.71 -36.52 -5.85
CA PHE A 304 13.70 -35.89 -5.01
C PHE A 304 14.33 -35.30 -3.74
N THR A 305 13.71 -34.26 -3.20
CA THR A 305 13.98 -33.78 -1.84
C THR A 305 12.69 -33.95 -1.02
N TYR A 306 12.76 -34.67 0.08
CA TYR A 306 11.60 -34.87 0.94
C TYR A 306 11.56 -33.87 2.11
N TYR A 307 10.35 -33.42 2.42
CA TYR A 307 10.04 -32.50 3.52
C TYR A 307 9.02 -33.13 4.46
N ASP A 308 9.35 -33.18 5.73
CA ASP A 308 8.42 -33.38 6.84
C ASP A 308 7.90 -32.02 7.33
N TRP A 309 7.62 -31.88 8.63
CA TRP A 309 7.14 -30.66 9.26
C TRP A 309 7.79 -30.48 10.64
N ASN A 310 7.75 -29.27 11.19
CA ASN A 310 8.16 -29.03 12.59
C ASN A 310 7.11 -28.24 13.37
N VAL A 311 5.97 -27.97 12.73
CA VAL A 311 4.74 -27.43 13.30
C VAL A 311 3.59 -28.27 12.76
N ASP A 312 2.82 -28.88 13.65
CA ASP A 312 1.64 -29.67 13.32
C ASP A 312 0.41 -28.96 13.88
N VAL A 313 -0.55 -28.62 13.02
CA VAL A 313 -1.81 -28.00 13.46
C VAL A 313 -2.85 -29.04 13.89
N ASP A 314 -2.56 -30.33 13.72
CA ASP A 314 -3.35 -31.49 14.13
C ASP A 314 -4.74 -31.55 13.46
N ASP A 315 -4.88 -30.98 12.26
CA ASP A 315 -6.15 -30.95 11.49
C ASP A 315 -6.51 -32.31 10.88
N ALA A 316 -5.52 -33.18 10.66
CA ALA A 316 -5.71 -34.61 10.40
C ALA A 316 -6.09 -35.41 11.66
N GLY A 317 -5.81 -34.90 12.86
CA GLY A 317 -6.02 -35.58 14.14
C GLY A 317 -7.18 -35.03 14.96
N SER A 318 -6.92 -34.29 16.04
CA SER A 318 -7.96 -33.87 16.99
C SER A 318 -8.50 -32.46 16.76
N ALA A 319 -7.80 -31.63 15.97
CA ALA A 319 -8.18 -30.25 15.69
C ALA A 319 -9.24 -30.15 14.57
N ARG A 320 -10.49 -30.46 14.92
CA ARG A 320 -11.62 -30.45 13.96
C ARG A 320 -12.37 -29.11 13.81
N THR A 321 -11.78 -28.02 14.27
CA THR A 321 -12.39 -26.67 14.25
C THR A 321 -11.34 -25.61 13.95
N ALA A 322 -11.71 -24.54 13.25
CA ALA A 322 -10.80 -23.46 12.89
C ALA A 322 -10.03 -22.90 14.09
N ASP A 323 -10.70 -22.66 15.22
CA ASP A 323 -10.06 -22.14 16.44
C ASP A 323 -8.97 -23.07 16.99
N LYS A 324 -9.16 -24.39 16.90
CA LYS A 324 -8.14 -25.35 17.39
C LYS A 324 -6.93 -25.36 16.47
N ILE A 325 -7.16 -25.35 15.15
CA ILE A 325 -6.12 -25.29 14.13
C ILE A 325 -5.30 -24.01 14.32
N TYR A 326 -5.97 -22.86 14.45
CA TYR A 326 -5.35 -21.58 14.75
C TYR A 326 -4.52 -21.62 16.04
N ASN A 327 -5.07 -22.14 17.14
CA ASN A 327 -4.37 -22.19 18.42
C ASN A 327 -3.13 -23.11 18.37
N ASN A 328 -3.23 -24.26 17.69
CA ASN A 328 -2.10 -25.16 17.50
C ASN A 328 -1.00 -24.52 16.64
N PHE A 329 -1.37 -23.80 15.57
CA PHE A 329 -0.44 -23.02 14.77
C PHE A 329 0.30 -21.98 15.62
N VAL A 330 -0.43 -21.15 16.37
CA VAL A 330 0.15 -20.10 17.23
C VAL A 330 1.10 -20.70 18.28
N ALA A 331 0.71 -21.82 18.89
CA ALA A 331 1.53 -22.50 19.89
C ALA A 331 2.77 -23.20 19.29
N GLY A 332 2.68 -23.64 18.03
CA GLY A 332 3.70 -24.44 17.38
C GLY A 332 4.81 -23.63 16.70
N ILE A 333 4.51 -22.45 16.17
CA ILE A 333 5.53 -21.60 15.52
C ILE A 333 6.53 -21.02 16.54
N ALA A 334 7.75 -20.74 16.07
CA ALA A 334 8.82 -20.17 16.89
C ALA A 334 9.61 -19.11 16.10
N PRO A 335 10.10 -18.05 16.77
CA PRO A 335 10.95 -17.05 16.15
C PRO A 335 12.33 -17.64 15.80
N LYS A 336 13.01 -17.05 14.81
CA LYS A 336 14.35 -17.39 14.33
C LYS A 336 14.48 -18.86 13.89
N ARG A 337 13.38 -19.40 13.35
CA ARG A 337 13.27 -20.76 12.85
C ARG A 337 12.53 -20.76 11.52
N GLU A 338 12.88 -21.70 10.65
CA GLU A 338 12.04 -22.10 9.52
C GLU A 338 10.86 -22.92 10.05
N ASN A 339 9.65 -22.37 9.98
CA ASN A 339 8.45 -23.04 10.49
C ASN A 339 7.75 -23.75 9.32
N VAL A 340 8.00 -25.05 9.17
CA VAL A 340 7.31 -25.88 8.16
C VAL A 340 6.06 -26.45 8.81
N VAL A 341 4.91 -25.90 8.40
CA VAL A 341 3.61 -26.15 9.01
C VAL A 341 2.86 -27.18 8.18
N LEU A 342 2.54 -28.33 8.79
CA LEU A 342 1.65 -29.32 8.21
C LEU A 342 0.20 -28.88 8.37
N MET A 343 -0.53 -28.83 7.26
CA MET A 343 -1.98 -28.60 7.14
C MET A 343 -2.49 -29.50 6.02
N HIS A 344 -3.80 -29.62 5.87
CA HIS A 344 -4.40 -30.43 4.81
C HIS A 344 -5.45 -29.62 4.04
N ASP A 345 -5.45 -29.78 2.72
CA ASP A 345 -6.50 -29.27 1.84
C ASP A 345 -7.29 -30.39 1.15
N GLY A 346 -7.11 -31.64 1.58
CA GLY A 346 -7.94 -32.77 1.15
C GLY A 346 -9.42 -32.66 1.55
N TYR A 347 -10.24 -33.60 1.08
CA TYR A 347 -11.68 -33.63 1.36
C TYR A 347 -11.99 -33.62 2.86
N GLY A 348 -12.91 -32.73 3.28
CA GLY A 348 -13.34 -32.62 4.68
C GLY A 348 -12.52 -31.66 5.54
N HIS A 349 -11.51 -30.98 4.97
CA HIS A 349 -10.66 -30.03 5.67
C HIS A 349 -11.13 -28.57 5.58
N GLN A 350 -12.44 -28.32 5.42
CA GLN A 350 -13.01 -26.96 5.48
C GLN A 350 -12.59 -26.15 6.73
N PRO A 351 -12.45 -26.75 7.94
CA PRO A 351 -11.95 -26.00 9.10
C PRO A 351 -10.55 -25.38 8.90
N THR A 352 -9.71 -25.97 8.04
CA THR A 352 -8.38 -25.48 7.70
C THR A 352 -8.48 -24.19 6.88
N ALA A 353 -9.31 -24.15 5.84
CA ALA A 353 -9.60 -22.92 5.09
C ALA A 353 -10.16 -21.82 6.00
N ASN A 354 -11.12 -22.18 6.87
CA ASN A 354 -11.73 -21.25 7.82
C ASN A 354 -10.72 -20.63 8.82
N ALA A 355 -9.61 -21.31 9.13
CA ALA A 355 -8.58 -20.81 10.04
C ALA A 355 -7.52 -19.94 9.34
N LEU A 356 -7.39 -20.08 8.02
CA LEU A 356 -6.23 -19.60 7.26
C LEU A 356 -6.04 -18.09 7.32
N GLN A 357 -7.12 -17.30 7.20
CA GLN A 357 -7.02 -15.84 7.29
C GLN A 357 -6.45 -15.40 8.64
N GLY A 358 -6.98 -15.94 9.74
CA GLY A 358 -6.49 -15.60 11.08
C GLY A 358 -5.04 -16.02 11.32
N ILE A 359 -4.61 -17.15 10.74
CA ILE A 359 -3.22 -17.62 10.74
C ILE A 359 -2.31 -16.60 10.05
N ILE A 360 -2.71 -16.12 8.86
CA ILE A 360 -1.94 -15.15 8.08
C ILE A 360 -1.85 -13.81 8.82
N ASP A 361 -2.96 -13.31 9.35
CA ASP A 361 -3.02 -12.05 10.07
C ASP A 361 -2.09 -12.09 11.30
N TYR A 362 -2.23 -13.12 12.13
CA TYR A 362 -1.40 -13.28 13.32
C TYR A 362 0.09 -13.32 12.98
N ALA A 363 0.47 -14.10 11.97
CA ALA A 363 1.86 -14.22 11.55
C ALA A 363 2.44 -12.88 11.08
N LYS A 364 1.73 -12.16 10.21
CA LYS A 364 2.16 -10.84 9.71
C LYS A 364 2.26 -9.81 10.83
N GLU A 365 1.27 -9.77 11.74
CA GLU A 365 1.28 -8.88 12.90
C GLU A 365 2.44 -9.15 13.86
N ASN A 366 2.90 -10.41 13.94
CA ASN A 366 4.03 -10.83 14.78
C ASN A 366 5.38 -10.86 14.03
N GLY A 367 5.41 -10.30 12.82
CA GLY A 367 6.64 -10.09 12.06
C GLY A 367 7.20 -11.32 11.37
N TYR A 368 6.38 -12.34 11.16
CA TYR A 368 6.74 -13.46 10.30
C TYR A 368 6.49 -13.13 8.83
N VAL A 369 7.27 -13.76 7.97
CA VAL A 369 7.04 -13.76 6.52
C VAL A 369 6.68 -15.16 6.05
N PHE A 370 5.94 -15.24 4.97
CA PHE A 370 5.57 -16.51 4.35
C PHE A 370 6.41 -16.77 3.11
N SER A 371 6.80 -18.02 2.91
CA SER A 371 7.49 -18.46 1.70
C SER A 371 7.02 -19.85 1.28
N ALA A 372 7.09 -20.13 -0.01
CA ALA A 372 6.93 -21.48 -0.53
C ALA A 372 8.26 -22.22 -0.46
N ILE A 373 8.24 -23.55 -0.41
CA ILE A 373 9.46 -24.36 -0.44
C ILE A 373 10.13 -24.19 -1.80
N THR A 374 11.43 -23.95 -1.79
CA THR A 374 12.29 -23.77 -2.98
C THR A 374 13.55 -24.62 -2.86
N GLU A 375 14.42 -24.54 -3.86
CA GLU A 375 15.70 -25.26 -3.88
C GLU A 375 16.67 -24.80 -2.78
N ASP A 376 16.53 -23.54 -2.34
CA ASP A 376 17.33 -22.95 -1.28
C ASP A 376 16.76 -23.23 0.12
N THR A 377 15.55 -23.81 0.20
CA THR A 377 14.92 -24.12 1.48
C THR A 377 15.62 -25.31 2.13
N ILE A 378 16.00 -25.16 3.40
CA ILE A 378 16.62 -26.26 4.15
C ILE A 378 15.53 -27.29 4.52
N PRO A 379 15.68 -28.57 4.12
CA PRO A 379 14.69 -29.58 4.42
C PRO A 379 14.52 -29.82 5.92
N VAL A 380 13.26 -29.83 6.38
CA VAL A 380 12.90 -30.37 7.68
C VAL A 380 12.66 -31.85 7.49
N GLN A 381 13.50 -32.69 8.09
CA GLN A 381 13.40 -34.15 7.99
C GLN A 381 13.35 -34.75 9.40
N HIS A 382 12.34 -35.57 9.66
CA HIS A 382 12.22 -36.30 10.90
C HIS A 382 13.23 -37.45 10.99
N GLY A 383 13.44 -37.99 12.20
CA GLY A 383 14.12 -39.27 12.35
C GLY A 383 13.28 -40.40 11.73
N VAL A 384 13.93 -41.23 10.91
CA VAL A 384 13.30 -42.41 10.32
C VAL A 384 13.07 -43.47 11.40
N ASN A 385 11.84 -43.97 11.50
CA ASN A 385 11.41 -44.88 12.56
C ASN A 385 11.08 -46.31 12.09
N ASN A 386 11.19 -46.59 10.79
CA ASN A 386 11.03 -47.92 10.21
C ASN A 386 12.24 -48.31 9.37
#